data_AF-A0A3N5NI69-F1
#
_entry.id   AF-A0A3N5NI69-F1
#
_cell.length_a   1.000
_cell.length_b   1.000
_cell.length_c   1.000
_cell.angle_alpha   90.00
_cell.angle_beta   90.00
_cell.angle_gamma   90.00
#
_symmetry.space_group_name_H-M   'P 1'
#
loop_
_entity.id
_entity.type
_entity.pdbx_description
1 polymer ?
#
loop_
_entity_poly.entity_id
_entity_poly.type
_entity_poly.pdbx_seq_one_letter_code
_entity_poly.pdbx_strand_id
1 'polypeptide(L)'
;MHDNRIHVHMRSPTAVVALVIGVMAVVQTQSPADPTLQGQLKQLFPAAAGFSPKVPEPPHFKAFAPSPAPPQTLAGLAFWTTELEPLERGYDGPIKILVGMDTKGILTGIIVAGHNEPYGDFSVDTPEFAAQFKGKSIRDPFRVGQDVDAVSRATITVT
;
A
#
# COMPACT_ATOMS: atom_id res chain seq x y z
N MET A 1 -37.35 -78.27 -30.30
CA MET A 1 -37.47 -77.84 -31.70
C MET A 1 -38.09 -76.46 -31.71
N HIS A 2 -37.34 -75.47 -32.24
CA HIS A 2 -37.75 -74.09 -32.61
C HIS A 2 -38.19 -73.16 -31.46
N ASP A 3 -37.82 -71.89 -31.35
CA ASP A 3 -36.92 -70.97 -32.05
C ASP A 3 -36.86 -69.73 -31.11
N ASN A 4 -35.70 -69.16 -30.83
CA ASN A 4 -35.64 -67.78 -30.32
C ASN A 4 -34.38 -67.07 -30.81
N ARG A 5 -34.61 -66.22 -31.80
CA ARG A 5 -33.65 -65.30 -32.41
C ARG A 5 -32.98 -64.40 -31.38
N ILE A 6 -31.67 -64.24 -31.50
CA ILE A 6 -30.93 -63.12 -30.90
C ILE A 6 -30.18 -62.37 -32.00
N HIS A 7 -30.70 -61.18 -32.31
CA HIS A 7 -30.06 -60.15 -33.10
C HIS A 7 -28.79 -59.67 -32.40
N VAL A 8 -27.65 -59.73 -33.11
CA VAL A 8 -26.40 -59.07 -32.73
C VAL A 8 -26.58 -57.55 -32.92
N HIS A 9 -26.60 -56.79 -31.83
CA HIS A 9 -26.50 -55.33 -31.88
C HIS A 9 -25.07 -54.90 -31.60
N MET A 10 -24.43 -54.40 -32.65
CA MET A 10 -23.20 -53.62 -32.65
C MET A 10 -23.35 -52.40 -31.73
N ARG A 11 -22.52 -52.30 -30.69
CA ARG A 11 -22.42 -51.10 -29.82
C ARG A 11 -21.09 -50.41 -30.07
N SER A 12 -21.18 -49.19 -30.59
CA SER A 12 -20.09 -48.27 -30.90
C SER A 12 -19.26 -47.90 -29.65
N PRO A 13 -17.94 -47.66 -29.77
CA PRO A 13 -17.14 -47.18 -28.66
C PRO A 13 -17.36 -45.68 -28.44
N THR A 14 -17.72 -45.31 -27.21
CA THR A 14 -17.84 -43.93 -26.76
C THR A 14 -16.44 -43.33 -26.60
N ALA A 15 -16.14 -42.25 -27.33
CA ALA A 15 -14.91 -41.50 -27.18
C ALA A 15 -14.90 -40.74 -25.86
N VAL A 16 -13.87 -40.94 -25.04
CA VAL A 16 -13.60 -40.15 -23.83
C VAL A 16 -12.85 -38.89 -24.25
N VAL A 17 -13.50 -37.74 -24.18
CA VAL A 17 -12.85 -36.43 -24.32
C VAL A 17 -12.35 -36.01 -22.94
N ALA A 18 -11.03 -36.04 -22.74
CA ALA A 18 -10.39 -35.48 -21.56
C ALA A 18 -10.35 -33.95 -21.67
N LEU A 19 -11.18 -33.27 -20.88
CA LEU A 19 -11.16 -31.81 -20.75
C LEU A 19 -9.99 -31.40 -19.85
N VAL A 20 -8.90 -30.92 -20.45
CA VAL A 20 -7.81 -30.27 -19.72
C VAL A 20 -8.25 -28.84 -19.41
N ILE A 21 -8.73 -28.60 -18.19
CA ILE A 21 -8.95 -27.23 -17.71
C ILE A 21 -7.58 -26.66 -17.33
N GLY A 22 -6.95 -25.97 -18.28
CA GLY A 22 -5.78 -25.14 -18.02
C GLY A 22 -6.19 -23.98 -17.14
N VAL A 23 -5.76 -23.99 -15.88
CA VAL A 23 -5.82 -22.80 -15.01
C VAL A 23 -4.81 -21.80 -15.56
N MET A 24 -5.26 -20.94 -16.45
CA MET A 24 -4.53 -19.73 -16.79
C MET A 24 -4.48 -18.85 -15.54
N ALA A 25 -3.31 -18.80 -14.90
CA ALA A 25 -3.02 -17.78 -13.91
C ALA A 25 -3.20 -16.43 -14.60
N VAL A 26 -4.26 -15.73 -14.23
CA VAL A 26 -4.49 -14.34 -14.64
C VAL A 26 -3.36 -13.54 -13.99
N VAL A 27 -2.27 -13.33 -14.73
CA VAL A 27 -1.28 -12.31 -14.41
C VAL A 27 -2.01 -10.99 -14.61
N GLN A 28 -2.58 -10.48 -13.53
CA GLN A 28 -3.13 -9.14 -13.52
C GLN A 28 -1.98 -8.18 -13.81
N THR A 29 -1.94 -7.67 -15.04
CA THR A 29 -1.05 -6.60 -15.44
C THR A 29 -1.43 -5.36 -14.63
N GLN A 30 -0.70 -5.12 -13.55
CA GLN A 30 -0.91 -3.97 -12.68
C GLN A 30 -0.52 -2.72 -13.45
N SER A 31 -1.37 -1.68 -13.42
CA SER A 31 -0.96 -0.34 -13.83
C SER A 31 0.27 0.03 -13.02
N PRO A 32 1.40 0.40 -13.65
CA PRO A 32 2.56 0.86 -12.88
C PRO A 32 2.09 2.08 -12.08
N ALA A 33 2.24 2.01 -10.76
CA ALA A 33 2.05 3.20 -9.93
C ALA A 33 2.89 4.34 -10.50
N ASP A 34 2.35 5.58 -10.43
CA ASP A 34 3.05 6.81 -10.85
C ASP A 34 4.53 6.74 -10.44
N PRO A 35 5.49 6.98 -11.36
CA PRO A 35 6.92 6.92 -11.04
C PRO A 35 7.30 7.79 -9.84
N THR A 36 6.59 8.90 -9.62
CA THR A 36 6.77 9.76 -8.42
C THR A 36 6.42 9.00 -7.15
N LEU A 37 5.24 8.37 -7.11
CA LEU A 37 4.80 7.56 -5.97
C LEU A 37 5.74 6.37 -5.73
N GLN A 38 6.20 5.69 -6.79
CA GLN A 38 7.18 4.60 -6.65
C GLN A 38 8.48 5.09 -6.00
N GLY A 39 8.99 6.25 -6.42
CA GLY A 39 10.15 6.88 -5.80
C GLY A 39 9.93 7.20 -4.33
N GLN A 40 8.77 7.76 -3.98
CA GLN A 40 8.38 8.08 -2.60
C GLN A 40 8.27 6.82 -1.73
N LEU A 41 7.64 5.75 -2.23
CA LEU A 41 7.56 4.46 -1.55
C LEU A 41 8.94 3.86 -1.31
N LYS A 42 9.84 3.95 -2.30
CA LYS A 42 11.23 3.48 -2.16
C LYS A 42 12.02 4.32 -1.15
N GLN A 43 11.77 5.62 -1.07
CA GLN A 43 12.37 6.49 -0.05
C GLN A 43 11.92 6.09 1.37
N LEU A 44 10.64 5.77 1.57
CA LEU A 44 10.10 5.32 2.86
C LEU A 44 10.52 3.90 3.22
N PHE A 45 10.75 3.04 2.22
CA PHE A 45 11.20 1.65 2.39
C PHE A 45 12.38 1.30 1.48
N PRO A 46 13.60 1.78 1.80
CA PRO A 46 14.78 1.58 0.95
C PRO A 46 15.12 0.11 0.72
N ALA A 47 14.87 -0.75 1.71
CA ALA A 47 15.14 -2.18 1.64
C ALA A 47 14.00 -3.00 1.00
N ALA A 48 12.85 -2.41 0.66
CA ALA A 48 11.75 -3.16 0.07
C ALA A 48 12.11 -3.70 -1.32
N ALA A 49 11.72 -4.95 -1.56
CA ALA A 49 11.85 -5.64 -2.84
C ALA A 49 10.68 -5.33 -3.79
N GLY A 50 9.56 -4.83 -3.26
CA GLY A 50 8.40 -4.45 -4.04
C GLY A 50 7.29 -3.87 -3.19
N PHE A 51 6.26 -3.35 -3.87
CA PHE A 51 5.08 -2.74 -3.26
C PHE A 51 3.81 -3.33 -3.84
N SER A 52 2.75 -3.43 -3.04
CA SER A 52 1.42 -3.78 -3.56
C SER A 52 0.79 -2.60 -4.32
N PRO A 53 -0.21 -2.87 -5.17
CA PRO A 53 -1.22 -1.87 -5.49
C PRO A 53 -1.88 -1.31 -4.23
N LYS A 54 -2.58 -0.18 -4.38
CA LYS A 54 -3.36 0.40 -3.30
C LYS A 54 -4.48 -0.56 -2.87
N VAL A 55 -4.54 -0.85 -1.58
CA VAL A 55 -5.59 -1.60 -0.90
C VAL A 55 -6.60 -0.59 -0.34
N PRO A 56 -7.92 -0.78 -0.49
CA PRO A 56 -8.90 0.28 -0.20
C PRO A 56 -9.35 0.45 1.26
N GLU A 57 -9.22 -0.56 2.13
CA GLU A 57 -9.88 -0.54 3.45
C GLU A 57 -8.94 -0.95 4.60
N PRO A 58 -8.43 0.01 5.41
CA PRO A 58 -8.31 1.43 5.06
C PRO A 58 -7.34 1.62 3.88
N PRO A 59 -7.33 2.77 3.17
CA PRO A 59 -6.45 3.00 2.02
C PRO A 59 -4.94 2.89 2.35
N HIS A 60 -4.23 1.90 1.79
CA HIS A 60 -2.78 1.72 2.03
C HIS A 60 -2.06 0.96 0.92
N PHE A 61 -0.73 1.06 0.91
CA PHE A 61 0.20 0.24 0.14
C PHE A 61 0.96 -0.67 1.10
N LYS A 62 1.31 -1.88 0.66
CA LYS A 62 2.17 -2.81 1.41
C LYS A 62 3.58 -2.75 0.84
N ALA A 63 4.58 -2.65 1.71
CA ALA A 63 5.98 -2.81 1.36
C ALA A 63 6.43 -4.22 1.73
N PHE A 64 7.09 -4.91 0.79
CA PHE A 64 7.54 -6.29 1.00
C PHE A 64 9.05 -6.35 1.18
N ALA A 65 9.49 -7.08 2.20
CA ALA A 65 10.90 -7.42 2.38
C ALA A 65 11.37 -8.38 1.29
N PRO A 66 12.67 -8.40 0.95
CA PRO A 66 13.23 -9.42 0.08
C PRO A 66 12.94 -10.82 0.63
N SER A 67 12.35 -11.69 -0.19
CA SER A 67 12.05 -13.08 0.16
C SER A 67 12.49 -14.01 -0.99
N PRO A 68 13.21 -15.10 -0.71
CA PRO A 68 13.70 -16.03 -1.74
C PRO A 68 12.58 -16.86 -2.38
N ALA A 69 11.44 -16.99 -1.71
CA ALA A 69 10.26 -17.66 -2.23
C ALA A 69 8.98 -17.03 -1.64
N PRO A 70 7.81 -17.19 -2.30
CA PRO A 70 6.52 -16.86 -1.70
C PRO A 70 6.27 -17.69 -0.42
N PRO A 71 5.46 -17.18 0.54
CA PRO A 71 4.78 -15.88 0.53
C PRO A 71 5.73 -14.71 0.78
N GLN A 72 5.37 -13.53 0.27
CA GLN A 72 6.12 -12.30 0.51
C GLN A 72 6.02 -11.90 1.99
N THR A 73 7.13 -11.46 2.57
CA THR A 73 7.17 -10.98 3.97
C THR A 73 6.82 -9.50 4.02
N LEU A 74 5.82 -9.11 4.83
CA LEU A 74 5.44 -7.72 5.01
C LEU A 74 6.52 -6.97 5.81
N ALA A 75 7.11 -5.93 5.21
CA ALA A 75 8.05 -5.04 5.87
C ALA A 75 7.33 -3.86 6.56
N GLY A 76 6.24 -3.39 5.97
CA GLY A 76 5.47 -2.27 6.50
C GLY A 76 4.36 -1.82 5.57
N LEU A 77 3.72 -0.71 5.95
CA LEU A 77 2.60 -0.09 5.25
C LEU A 77 2.94 1.36 4.91
N ALA A 78 2.45 1.83 3.77
CA ALA A 78 2.43 3.25 3.44
C ALA A 78 0.99 3.73 3.22
N PHE A 79 0.64 4.93 3.67
CA PHE A 79 -0.71 5.46 3.51
C PHE A 79 -0.70 6.99 3.43
N TRP A 80 -1.75 7.55 2.84
CA TRP A 80 -1.96 8.99 2.77
C TRP A 80 -2.80 9.46 3.96
N THR A 81 -2.33 10.45 4.70
CA THR A 81 -3.08 11.01 5.84
C THR A 81 -4.46 11.50 5.44
N THR A 82 -4.57 12.18 4.30
CA THR A 82 -5.83 12.73 3.77
C THR A 82 -6.84 11.68 3.34
N GLU A 83 -6.45 10.40 3.24
CA GLU A 83 -7.39 9.31 2.94
C GLU A 83 -7.89 8.60 4.18
N LEU A 84 -7.15 8.71 5.29
CA LEU A 84 -7.60 8.22 6.58
C LEU A 84 -8.43 9.29 7.30
N GLU A 85 -7.95 10.53 7.29
CA GLU A 85 -8.53 11.68 7.97
C GLU A 85 -8.78 12.81 6.96
N PRO A 86 -9.80 12.69 6.09
CA PRO A 86 -10.02 13.62 4.97
C PRO A 86 -10.45 15.03 5.40
N LEU A 87 -10.85 15.19 6.66
CA LEU A 87 -11.31 16.47 7.20
C LEU A 87 -10.19 17.29 7.83
N GLU A 88 -9.01 16.68 8.07
CA GLU A 88 -7.85 17.36 8.65
C GLU A 88 -7.24 18.36 7.67
N ARG A 89 -6.93 19.58 8.16
CA ARG A 89 -6.50 20.71 7.31
C ARG A 89 -5.47 21.57 8.00
N GLY A 90 -4.52 22.07 7.21
CA GLY A 90 -3.70 23.23 7.58
C GLY A 90 -4.46 24.54 7.43
N TYR A 91 -3.72 25.65 7.35
CA TYR A 91 -4.30 26.98 7.17
C TYR A 91 -5.00 27.14 5.82
N ASP A 92 -4.38 26.67 4.74
CA ASP A 92 -4.90 26.82 3.36
C ASP A 92 -5.29 25.48 2.71
N GLY A 93 -5.90 24.60 3.53
CA GLY A 93 -6.47 23.33 3.09
C GLY A 93 -5.63 22.10 3.45
N PRO A 94 -5.86 20.96 2.76
CA PRO A 94 -5.25 19.69 3.14
C PRO A 94 -3.75 19.67 2.87
N ILE A 95 -3.00 19.10 3.82
CA ILE A 95 -1.59 18.77 3.65
C ILE A 95 -1.50 17.27 3.34
N LYS A 96 -1.11 16.94 2.11
CA LYS A 96 -1.01 15.56 1.64
C LYS A 96 0.31 14.95 2.11
N ILE A 97 0.26 14.11 3.13
CA ILE A 97 1.44 13.45 3.70
C ILE A 97 1.37 11.96 3.41
N LEU A 98 2.42 11.41 2.79
CA LEU A 98 2.65 9.97 2.70
C LEU A 98 3.43 9.52 3.93
N VAL A 99 2.86 8.58 4.68
CA VAL A 99 3.46 8.05 5.89
C VAL A 99 3.94 6.64 5.63
N GLY A 100 5.17 6.31 6.01
CA GLY A 100 5.69 4.95 6.04
C GLY A 100 5.75 4.44 7.48
N MET A 101 5.27 3.22 7.71
CA MET A 101 5.20 2.60 9.03
C MET A 101 5.62 1.13 8.95
N ASP A 102 6.48 0.68 9.86
CA ASP A 102 6.84 -0.74 9.97
C ASP A 102 5.72 -1.57 10.63
N THR A 103 5.91 -2.88 10.70
CA THR A 103 4.91 -3.80 11.30
C THR A 103 4.78 -3.69 12.82
N LYS A 104 5.65 -2.93 13.49
CA LYS A 104 5.60 -2.66 14.93
C LYS A 104 4.91 -1.32 15.23
N GLY A 105 4.53 -0.56 14.22
CA GLY A 105 3.96 0.78 14.37
C GLY A 105 5.00 1.88 14.51
N ILE A 106 6.26 1.61 14.13
CA ILE A 106 7.32 2.63 14.10
C ILE A 106 7.35 3.29 12.73
N LEU A 107 7.34 4.63 12.72
CA LEU A 107 7.40 5.40 11.49
C LEU A 107 8.77 5.24 10.82
N THR A 108 8.77 4.78 9.57
CA THR A 108 9.99 4.72 8.74
C THR A 108 10.34 6.10 8.17
N GLY A 109 9.34 6.98 8.07
CA GLY A 109 9.44 8.38 7.68
C GLY A 109 8.10 8.94 7.19
N ILE A 110 8.12 10.22 6.83
CA ILE A 110 7.01 10.88 6.13
C ILE A 110 7.51 11.62 4.89
N ILE A 111 6.61 11.91 3.96
CA ILE A 111 6.84 12.77 2.79
C ILE A 111 5.66 13.71 2.63
N VAL A 112 5.91 15.02 2.69
CA VAL A 112 4.91 16.03 2.30
C VAL A 112 4.88 16.09 0.78
N ALA A 113 3.77 15.65 0.18
CA ALA A 113 3.62 15.50 -1.27
C ALA A 113 2.79 16.63 -1.92
N GLY A 114 2.17 17.50 -1.12
CA GLY A 114 1.49 18.69 -1.60
C GLY A 114 0.63 19.38 -0.54
N HIS A 115 0.56 20.71 -0.60
CA HIS A 115 -0.25 21.59 0.23
C HIS A 115 -0.33 22.98 -0.44
N ASN A 116 -1.07 23.90 0.16
CA ASN A 116 -1.10 25.32 -0.26
C ASN A 116 -0.64 26.30 0.85
N GLU A 117 -0.03 25.81 1.93
CA GLU A 117 0.41 26.67 3.04
C GLU A 117 1.25 27.88 2.57
N PRO A 118 0.90 29.12 2.97
CA PRO A 118 1.53 30.36 2.50
C PRO A 118 3.01 30.54 2.93
N TYR A 119 3.58 29.58 3.66
CA TYR A 119 4.93 29.58 4.22
C TYR A 119 5.54 28.17 4.25
N GLY A 120 5.16 27.30 3.31
CA GLY A 120 5.63 25.91 3.22
C GLY A 120 7.15 25.75 3.31
N ASP A 121 7.87 26.65 2.63
CA ASP A 121 9.31 26.63 2.40
C ASP A 121 10.17 26.65 3.68
N PHE A 122 9.74 27.39 4.70
CA PHE A 122 10.38 27.38 6.03
C PHE A 122 9.60 26.56 7.06
N SER A 123 8.55 25.85 6.64
CA SER A 123 7.69 25.02 7.47
C SER A 123 7.71 23.55 7.08
N VAL A 124 6.62 23.07 6.48
CA VAL A 124 6.36 21.67 6.17
C VAL A 124 7.24 21.12 5.04
N ASP A 125 7.82 21.99 4.21
CA ASP A 125 8.73 21.59 3.12
C ASP A 125 10.17 21.34 3.59
N THR A 126 10.48 21.68 4.85
CA THR A 126 11.83 21.55 5.38
C THR A 126 12.20 20.08 5.61
N PRO A 127 13.45 19.65 5.30
CA PRO A 127 13.92 18.31 5.64
C PRO A 127 13.80 17.99 7.14
N GLU A 128 13.99 19.01 7.98
CA GLU A 128 13.87 18.94 9.43
C GLU A 128 12.44 18.56 9.86
N PHE A 129 11.43 19.14 9.21
CA PHE A 129 10.04 18.81 9.47
C PHE A 129 9.75 17.33 9.22
N ALA A 130 10.26 16.73 8.16
CA ALA A 130 10.07 15.30 7.92
C ALA A 130 10.91 14.42 8.85
N ALA A 131 12.15 14.86 9.15
CA ALA A 131 13.11 14.09 9.93
C ALA A 131 12.65 13.80 11.37
N GLN A 132 11.91 14.72 11.99
CA GLN A 132 11.44 14.54 13.36
C GLN A 132 10.50 13.35 13.55
N PHE A 133 9.80 12.88 12.50
CA PHE A 133 8.84 11.79 12.62
C PHE A 133 9.48 10.40 12.58
N LYS A 134 10.68 10.29 12.00
CA LYS A 134 11.33 9.00 11.79
C LYS A 134 11.68 8.34 13.13
N GLY A 135 11.30 7.06 13.28
CA GLY A 135 11.56 6.27 14.47
C GLY A 135 10.56 6.47 15.61
N LYS A 136 9.59 7.38 15.48
CA LYS A 136 8.51 7.53 16.46
C LYS A 136 7.50 6.39 16.34
N SER A 137 6.92 5.99 17.47
CA SER A 137 5.84 5.02 17.51
C SER A 137 4.49 5.71 17.35
N ILE A 138 3.59 5.15 16.55
CA ILE A 138 2.20 5.63 16.48
C ILE A 138 1.41 5.42 17.78
N ARG A 139 1.98 4.67 18.74
CA ARG A 139 1.36 4.38 20.04
C ARG A 139 1.72 5.42 21.10
N ASP A 140 2.72 6.24 20.82
CA ASP A 140 3.14 7.33 21.69
C ASP A 140 2.36 8.60 21.31
N PRO A 141 2.11 9.52 22.26
CA PRO A 141 1.51 10.80 21.93
C PRO A 141 2.44 11.61 21.02
N PHE A 142 1.85 12.37 20.10
CA PHE A 142 2.56 13.37 19.29
C PHE A 142 2.14 14.76 19.77
N ARG A 143 2.84 15.31 20.76
CA ARG A 143 2.56 16.66 21.26
C ARG A 143 3.50 17.67 20.62
N VAL A 144 2.92 18.69 20.00
CA VAL A 144 3.67 19.82 19.46
C VAL A 144 4.42 20.53 20.59
N GLY A 145 5.71 20.80 20.40
CA GLY A 145 6.61 21.42 21.38
C GLY A 145 7.14 20.48 22.47
N GLN A 146 6.77 19.19 22.47
CA GLN A 146 7.37 18.17 23.34
C GLN A 146 7.97 17.03 22.53
N ASP A 147 7.15 16.43 21.66
CA ASP A 147 7.53 15.27 20.86
C ASP A 147 7.87 15.66 19.43
N VAL A 148 7.23 16.70 18.90
CA VAL A 148 7.38 17.19 17.52
C VAL A 148 7.58 18.69 17.61
N ASP A 149 8.61 19.21 16.95
CA ASP A 149 8.88 20.64 16.93
C ASP A 149 7.71 21.36 16.24
N ALA A 150 7.21 22.39 16.91
CA ALA A 150 6.35 23.36 16.26
C ALA A 150 7.16 24.04 15.16
N VAL A 151 6.63 24.12 13.95
CA VAL A 151 7.22 25.06 13.00
C VAL A 151 6.98 26.47 13.54
N SER A 152 8.08 27.15 13.83
CA SER A 152 8.09 28.54 14.26
C SER A 152 7.39 29.42 13.22
N ARG A 153 6.40 30.21 13.67
CA ARG A 153 5.56 31.14 12.87
C ARG A 153 4.44 30.52 12.02
N ALA A 154 4.23 29.20 12.08
CA ALA A 154 3.13 28.49 11.44
C ALA A 154 2.27 27.71 12.45
N THR A 155 2.08 28.26 13.65
CA THR A 155 1.26 27.63 14.68
C THR A 155 -0.17 28.13 14.58
N ILE A 156 -1.09 27.29 14.06
CA ILE A 156 -2.47 27.35 14.53
C ILE A 156 -2.45 26.83 15.97
N THR A 157 -2.96 27.61 16.90
CA THR A 157 -3.03 27.26 18.32
C THR A 157 -3.55 25.84 18.50
N VAL A 158 -2.70 24.93 18.96
CA VAL A 158 -3.12 23.63 19.47
C VAL A 158 -3.69 23.90 20.86
N THR A 159 -5.01 23.77 21.02
CA THR A 159 -5.67 23.87 22.34
C THR A 159 -5.85 22.49 22.93
#